data_AF-A0A844C2M5-F1
#
_entry.id   AF-A0A844C2M5-F1
#
_cell.length_a   1.000
_cell.length_b   1.000
_cell.length_c   1.000
_cell.angle_alpha   90.00
_cell.angle_beta   90.00
_cell.angle_gamma   90.00
#
_symmetry.space_group_name_H-M   'P 1'
#
loop_
_entity.id
_entity.type
_entity.pdbx_description
1 polymer ?
#
loop_
_entity_poly.entity_id
_entity_poly.type
_entity_poly.pdbx_seq_one_letter_code
_entity_poly.pdbx_strand_id
1 'polypeptide(L)'
;MADLQRLAMEHARWSRVKRETKKEAGQIECKRQSTEGLSLPHDTEAYFNATSRENCIEFVYRLVSDTNAEQPFDVQVSFNEVWDDEMAGGNVCPGCVRIRELKRQRVEASRKLGQIRSAITKAGEHLLKAGES
;
A
#
# COMPACT_ATOMS: atom_id res chain seq x y z
N MET A 1 20.38 -30.50 -1.38
CA MET A 1 20.05 -29.98 -0.02
C MET A 1 20.26 -28.46 0.13
N ALA A 2 21.29 -27.84 -0.48
CA ALA A 2 21.54 -26.40 -0.39
C ALA A 2 20.38 -25.49 -0.86
N ASP A 3 19.58 -25.92 -1.85
CA ASP A 3 18.46 -25.12 -2.38
C ASP A 3 17.27 -24.98 -1.42
N LEU A 4 16.92 -26.03 -0.68
CA LEU A 4 15.83 -25.96 0.29
C LEU A 4 16.18 -25.07 1.49
N GLN A 5 17.43 -25.13 1.94
CA GLN A 5 17.93 -24.24 2.98
C GLN A 5 17.90 -22.77 2.53
N ARG A 6 18.32 -22.48 1.29
CA ARG A 6 18.20 -21.14 0.71
C ARG A 6 16.75 -20.66 0.65
N LEU A 7 15.84 -21.50 0.15
CA LEU A 7 14.41 -21.17 0.07
C LEU A 7 13.80 -20.92 1.46
N ALA A 8 14.20 -21.68 2.48
CA ALA A 8 13.75 -21.46 3.86
C ALA A 8 14.25 -20.13 4.43
N MET A 9 15.52 -19.78 4.19
CA MET A 9 16.08 -18.48 4.59
C MET A 9 15.38 -17.31 3.88
N GLU A 10 15.13 -17.43 2.58
CA GLU A 10 14.38 -16.43 1.81
C GLU A 10 12.94 -16.30 2.33
N HIS A 11 12.28 -17.41 2.64
CA HIS A 11 10.94 -17.40 3.23
C HIS A 11 10.92 -16.64 4.55
N ALA A 12 11.88 -16.90 5.44
CA ALA A 12 11.99 -16.21 6.72
C ALA A 12 12.22 -14.70 6.54
N ARG A 13 13.13 -14.32 5.64
CA ARG A 13 13.41 -12.91 5.30
C ARG A 13 12.16 -12.19 4.81
N TRP A 14 11.49 -12.70 3.79
CA TRP A 14 10.33 -12.03 3.21
C TRP A 14 9.11 -12.03 4.14
N SER A 15 8.98 -13.06 4.99
CA SER A 15 7.97 -13.08 6.05
C SER A 15 8.22 -11.98 7.09
N ARG A 16 9.48 -11.73 7.44
CA ARG A 16 9.87 -10.63 8.33
C ARG A 16 9.52 -9.28 7.70
N VAL A 17 9.97 -9.03 6.46
CA VAL A 17 9.66 -7.78 5.72
C VAL A 17 8.15 -7.51 5.70
N LYS A 18 7.33 -8.51 5.32
CA LYS A 18 5.87 -8.37 5.27
C LYS A 18 5.25 -7.99 6.63
N ARG A 19 5.79 -8.50 7.74
CA ARG A 19 5.31 -8.20 9.10
C ARG A 19 5.75 -6.83 9.56
N GLU A 20 7.03 -6.50 9.37
CA GLU A 20 7.60 -5.21 9.77
C GLU A 20 6.95 -4.06 9.03
N THR A 21 6.76 -4.17 7.71
CA THR A 21 6.09 -3.10 6.94
C THR A 21 4.62 -2.93 7.33
N LYS A 22 3.91 -4.01 7.68
CA LYS A 22 2.54 -3.93 8.23
C LYS A 22 2.54 -3.24 9.60
N LYS A 23 3.49 -3.58 10.48
CA LYS A 23 3.60 -3.00 11.81
C LYS A 23 3.89 -1.50 11.73
N GLU A 24 4.90 -1.13 10.95
CA GLU A 24 5.31 0.26 10.74
C GLU A 24 4.16 1.08 10.14
N ALA A 25 3.47 0.56 9.12
CA ALA A 25 2.34 1.25 8.51
C ALA A 25 1.19 1.50 9.51
N GLY A 26 1.00 0.62 10.49
CA GLY A 26 -0.01 0.78 11.54
C GLY A 26 0.37 1.78 12.64
N GLN A 27 1.60 2.30 12.63
CA GLN A 27 2.09 3.30 13.60
C GLN A 27 2.16 4.71 13.01
N ILE A 28 1.88 4.87 11.72
CA ILE A 28 1.96 6.16 11.04
C ILE A 28 0.59 6.83 11.10
N GLU A 29 0.57 8.06 11.61
CA GLU A 29 -0.63 8.89 11.67
C GLU A 29 -0.73 9.80 10.44
N CYS A 30 -1.97 10.02 9.97
CA CYS A 30 -2.26 10.93 8.87
C CYS A 30 -2.45 12.35 9.40
N LYS A 31 -1.63 13.30 8.92
CA LYS A 31 -1.73 14.71 9.35
C LYS A 31 -2.99 15.43 8.84
N ARG A 32 -3.62 14.93 7.77
CA ARG A 32 -4.92 15.46 7.29
C ARG A 32 -6.04 15.31 8.31
N GLN A 33 -5.92 14.33 9.21
CA GLN A 33 -6.89 14.10 10.29
C GLN A 33 -6.63 15.01 11.50
N SER A 34 -5.56 15.81 11.49
CA SER A 34 -5.27 16.78 12.56
C SER A 34 -6.05 18.07 12.31
N THR A 35 -6.85 18.46 13.30
CA THR A 35 -7.54 19.75 13.29
C THR A 35 -6.72 20.88 13.91
N GLU A 36 -5.47 20.61 14.30
CA GLU A 36 -4.62 21.58 14.98
C GLU A 36 -4.29 22.77 14.07
N GLY A 37 -4.68 23.97 14.48
CA GLY A 37 -4.35 25.24 13.81
C GLY A 37 -5.29 25.63 12.66
N LEU A 38 -6.36 24.87 12.40
CA LEU A 38 -7.36 25.26 11.40
C LEU A 38 -8.14 26.50 11.86
N SER A 39 -7.81 27.62 11.23
CA SER A 39 -8.49 28.91 11.40
C SER A 39 -9.39 29.17 10.19
N LEU A 40 -10.23 28.20 9.81
CA LEU A 40 -11.15 28.34 8.68
C LEU A 40 -12.58 28.62 9.18
N PRO A 41 -13.37 29.46 8.47
CA PRO A 41 -14.77 29.64 8.79
C PRO A 41 -15.52 28.31 8.70
N HIS A 42 -16.27 27.97 9.76
CA HIS A 42 -16.96 26.69 9.94
C HIS A 42 -17.97 26.32 8.84
N ASP A 43 -18.35 27.28 8.00
CA ASP A 43 -19.33 27.19 6.93
C ASP A 43 -18.71 27.02 5.53
N THR A 44 -17.38 26.94 5.43
CA THR A 44 -16.70 26.77 4.13
C THR A 44 -16.48 25.30 3.78
N GLU A 45 -16.57 24.99 2.49
CA GLU A 45 -16.17 23.68 1.95
C GLU A 45 -14.72 23.32 2.31
N ALA A 46 -13.85 24.33 2.38
CA ALA A 46 -12.48 24.19 2.87
C ALA A 46 -12.40 23.69 4.33
N TYR A 47 -13.29 24.16 5.22
CA TYR A 47 -13.37 23.68 6.60
C TYR A 47 -13.87 22.24 6.66
N PHE A 48 -14.91 21.87 5.91
CA PHE A 48 -15.41 20.49 5.87
C PHE A 48 -14.36 19.52 5.33
N ASN A 49 -13.64 19.89 4.28
CA ASN A 49 -12.56 19.07 3.73
C ASN A 49 -11.39 18.93 4.71
N ALA A 50 -11.04 20.00 5.42
CA ALA A 50 -9.95 19.99 6.39
C ALA A 50 -10.30 19.33 7.74
N THR A 51 -11.59 19.23 8.10
CA THR A 51 -12.05 18.54 9.33
C THR A 51 -12.61 17.15 9.08
N SER A 52 -12.69 16.73 7.82
CA SER A 52 -13.05 15.36 7.48
C SER A 52 -12.03 14.40 8.13
N ARG A 53 -12.53 13.34 8.76
CA ARG A 53 -11.68 12.28 9.35
C ARG A 53 -11.01 11.40 8.28
N GLU A 54 -11.03 11.83 7.03
CA GLU A 54 -10.45 11.08 5.92
C GLU A 54 -8.93 11.17 5.98
N ASN A 55 -8.25 10.06 5.73
CA ASN A 55 -6.81 10.11 5.48
C ASN A 55 -6.54 10.56 4.02
N CYS A 56 -5.30 10.96 3.70
CA CYS A 56 -4.96 11.42 2.35
C CYS A 56 -5.28 10.39 1.26
N ILE A 57 -5.25 9.09 1.57
CA ILE A 57 -5.56 8.03 0.60
C ILE A 57 -7.06 8.02 0.31
N GLU A 58 -7.90 8.08 1.34
CA GLU A 58 -9.36 8.17 1.21
C GLU A 58 -9.79 9.44 0.48
N PHE A 59 -9.14 10.56 0.78
CA PHE A 59 -9.34 11.82 0.05
C PHE A 59 -9.10 11.66 -1.45
N VAL A 60 -7.95 11.11 -1.84
CA VAL A 60 -7.63 10.92 -3.27
C VAL A 60 -8.60 9.93 -3.91
N TYR A 61 -9.04 8.88 -3.21
CA TYR A 61 -10.08 7.99 -3.73
C TYR A 61 -11.39 8.73 -3.99
N ARG A 62 -11.80 9.63 -3.09
CA ARG A 62 -12.98 10.47 -3.29
C ARG A 62 -12.79 11.38 -4.51
N LEU A 63 -11.67 12.09 -4.62
CA LEU A 63 -11.39 12.96 -5.78
C LEU A 63 -11.47 12.20 -7.10
N VAL A 64 -10.89 11.00 -7.18
CA VAL A 64 -10.97 10.15 -8.37
C VAL A 64 -12.42 9.76 -8.66
N SER A 65 -13.17 9.36 -7.63
CA SER A 65 -14.58 8.98 -7.78
C SER A 65 -15.44 10.14 -8.26
N ASP A 66 -15.28 11.33 -7.68
CA ASP A 66 -16.03 12.53 -8.01
C ASP A 66 -15.69 12.99 -9.44
N THR A 67 -14.40 13.05 -9.77
CA THR A 67 -13.93 13.40 -11.12
C THR A 67 -14.49 12.43 -12.16
N ASN A 68 -14.41 11.13 -11.90
CA ASN A 68 -14.87 10.11 -12.84
C ASN A 68 -16.40 10.02 -12.97
N ALA A 69 -17.15 10.53 -11.98
CA ALA A 69 -18.60 10.64 -12.06
C ALA A 69 -19.04 11.80 -12.97
N GLU A 70 -18.25 12.85 -13.07
CA GLU A 70 -18.52 14.04 -13.89
C GLU A 70 -18.01 13.90 -15.34
N GLN A 71 -17.00 13.05 -15.56
CA GLN A 71 -16.38 12.85 -16.87
C GLN A 71 -17.15 11.83 -17.74
N PRO A 72 -17.10 11.96 -19.08
CA PRO A 72 -17.55 10.91 -19.99
C PRO A 72 -16.85 9.58 -19.71
N PHE A 73 -17.51 8.46 -20.00
CA PHE A 73 -17.00 7.11 -19.70
C PHE A 73 -15.63 6.82 -20.32
N ASP A 74 -15.30 7.48 -21.44
CA ASP A 74 -14.04 7.32 -22.17
C ASP A 74 -12.89 8.16 -21.61
N VAL A 75 -13.18 9.07 -20.66
CA VAL A 75 -12.20 9.97 -20.04
C VAL A 75 -12.21 9.70 -18.53
N GLN A 76 -11.44 8.71 -18.10
CA GLN A 76 -11.35 8.34 -16.69
C GLN A 76 -9.93 8.64 -16.19
N VAL A 77 -9.83 9.30 -15.04
CA VAL A 77 -8.56 9.51 -14.35
C VAL A 77 -8.25 8.33 -13.45
N SER A 78 -6.97 7.99 -13.35
CA SER A 78 -6.48 6.95 -12.46
C SER A 78 -6.14 7.52 -11.08
N PHE A 79 -6.20 6.66 -10.07
CA PHE A 79 -5.75 7.02 -8.73
C PHE A 79 -4.30 7.53 -8.69
N ASN A 80 -3.42 6.96 -9.53
CA ASN A 80 -2.01 7.33 -9.50
C ASN A 80 -1.79 8.74 -10.04
N GLU A 81 -2.51 9.14 -11.09
CA GLU A 81 -2.44 10.50 -11.65
C GLU A 81 -2.89 11.51 -10.60
N VAL A 82 -4.09 11.33 -10.03
CA VAL A 82 -4.61 12.24 -9.00
C VAL A 82 -3.71 12.23 -7.76
N TRP A 83 -3.18 11.08 -7.35
CA TRP A 83 -2.25 11.02 -6.22
C TRP A 83 -0.98 11.84 -6.47
N ASP A 84 -0.38 11.72 -7.65
CA ASP A 84 0.88 12.39 -7.97
C ASP A 84 0.67 13.91 -8.07
N ASP A 85 -0.48 14.36 -8.61
CA ASP A 85 -0.89 15.76 -8.63
C ASP A 85 -1.09 16.31 -7.21
N GLU A 86 -1.84 15.60 -6.36
CA GLU A 86 -2.08 16.00 -4.96
C GLU A 86 -0.79 15.98 -4.12
N MET A 87 0.14 15.08 -4.45
CA MET A 87 1.46 15.03 -3.82
C MET A 87 2.32 16.23 -4.25
N ALA A 88 2.30 16.61 -5.54
CA ALA A 88 2.99 17.78 -6.05
C ALA A 88 2.39 19.09 -5.49
N GLY A 89 1.08 19.13 -5.28
CA GLY A 89 0.35 20.22 -4.65
C GLY A 89 0.52 20.32 -3.12
N GLY A 90 1.18 19.35 -2.48
CA GLY A 90 1.41 19.34 -1.04
C GLY A 90 0.21 18.92 -0.18
N ASN A 91 -0.85 18.39 -0.80
CA ASN A 91 -2.09 17.96 -0.13
C ASN A 91 -1.99 16.55 0.48
N VAL A 92 -0.93 15.82 0.15
CA VAL A 92 -0.61 14.50 0.71
C VAL A 92 0.46 14.62 1.79
N CYS A 93 0.15 14.17 3.01
CA CYS A 93 1.12 14.22 4.10
C CYS A 93 2.24 13.18 3.94
N PRO A 94 3.46 13.44 4.46
CA PRO A 94 4.57 12.49 4.42
C PRO A 94 4.26 11.12 5.02
N GLY A 95 3.37 11.08 6.02
CA GLY A 95 2.89 9.84 6.62
C GLY A 95 2.15 8.95 5.61
N CYS A 96 1.22 9.50 4.85
CA CYS A 96 0.48 8.75 3.83
C CYS A 96 1.37 8.33 2.65
N VAL A 97 2.36 9.15 2.28
CA VAL A 97 3.40 8.74 1.30
C VAL A 97 4.14 7.51 1.79
N ARG A 98 4.59 7.52 3.06
CA ARG A 98 5.28 6.37 3.67
C ARG A 98 4.40 5.14 3.77
N ILE A 99 3.12 5.30 4.14
CA ILE A 99 2.15 4.18 4.18
C ILE A 99 2.02 3.52 2.80
N ARG A 100 1.95 4.32 1.72
CA ARG A 100 1.83 3.80 0.35
C ARG A 100 3.08 3.02 -0.06
N GLU A 101 4.26 3.53 0.30
CA GLU A 101 5.53 2.82 0.09
C GLU A 101 5.61 1.49 0.86
N LEU A 102 5.23 1.49 2.14
CA LEU A 102 5.19 0.28 2.96
C LEU A 102 4.20 -0.76 2.42
N LYS A 103 3.04 -0.31 1.92
CA LYS A 103 2.07 -1.18 1.23
C LYS A 103 2.69 -1.80 -0.04
N ARG A 104 3.41 -1.02 -0.85
CA ARG A 104 4.13 -1.52 -2.04
C ARG A 104 5.15 -2.61 -1.67
N GLN A 105 5.99 -2.35 -0.68
CA GLN A 105 6.97 -3.33 -0.17
C GLN A 105 6.29 -4.60 0.38
N ARG A 106 5.13 -4.46 1.03
CA ARG A 106 4.35 -5.58 1.54
C ARG A 106 3.77 -6.46 0.43
N VAL A 107 3.30 -5.84 -0.66
CA VAL A 107 2.80 -6.56 -1.85
C VAL A 107 3.93 -7.31 -2.52
N GLU A 108 5.09 -6.68 -2.70
CA GLU A 108 6.28 -7.32 -3.24
C GLU A 108 6.72 -8.52 -2.39
N ALA A 109 6.82 -8.34 -1.07
CA ALA A 109 7.15 -9.42 -0.14
C ALA A 109 6.14 -10.57 -0.22
N SER A 110 4.85 -10.27 -0.38
CA SER A 110 3.81 -11.29 -0.54
C SER A 110 3.96 -12.06 -1.85
N ARG A 111 4.31 -11.38 -2.95
CA ARG A 111 4.60 -12.03 -4.25
C ARG A 111 5.81 -12.96 -4.14
N LYS A 112 6.90 -12.50 -3.52
CA LYS A 112 8.12 -13.31 -3.28
C LYS A 112 7.81 -14.55 -2.44
N LEU A 113 7.03 -14.41 -1.37
CA LEU A 113 6.56 -15.55 -0.57
C LEU A 113 5.72 -16.55 -1.35
N GLY A 114 4.90 -16.09 -2.31
CA GLY A 114 4.18 -16.97 -3.22
C GLY A 114 5.12 -17.79 -4.10
N GLN A 115 6.11 -17.14 -4.71
CA GLN A 115 7.13 -17.79 -5.56
C GLN A 115 7.95 -18.81 -4.78
N ILE A 116 8.39 -18.47 -3.56
CA ILE A 116 9.19 -19.37 -2.70
C ILE A 116 8.39 -20.61 -2.31
N ARG A 117 7.12 -20.44 -1.91
CA ARG A 117 6.24 -21.58 -1.58
C ARG A 117 6.07 -22.52 -2.76
N SER A 118 5.85 -21.97 -3.96
CA SER A 118 5.77 -22.78 -5.18
C SER A 118 7.08 -23.54 -5.46
N ALA A 119 8.24 -22.90 -5.27
CA ALA A 119 9.54 -23.54 -5.45
C ALA A 119 9.78 -24.68 -4.43
N ILE A 120 9.42 -24.46 -3.16
CA ILE A 120 9.49 -25.50 -2.11
C ILE A 120 8.61 -26.70 -2.48
N THR A 121 7.37 -26.47 -2.94
CA THR A 121 6.48 -27.55 -3.38
C THR A 121 7.09 -28.36 -4.51
N LYS A 122 7.60 -27.70 -5.56
CA LYS A 122 8.25 -28.39 -6.69
C LYS A 122 9.47 -29.20 -6.26
N ALA A 123 10.28 -28.67 -5.35
CA ALA A 123 11.44 -29.38 -4.82
C ALA A 123 11.02 -30.61 -4.01
N GLY A 124 9.96 -30.51 -3.19
CA GLY A 124 9.39 -31.63 -2.46
C GLY A 124 8.86 -32.74 -3.37
N GLU A 125 8.12 -32.38 -4.42
CA GLU A 125 7.62 -33.34 -5.42
C GLU A 125 8.77 -34.07 -6.13
N HIS A 126 9.85 -33.37 -6.44
CA HIS A 126 11.02 -33.99 -7.08
C HIS A 126 11.74 -34.98 -6.14
N LEU A 127 11.88 -34.63 -4.85
CA LEU A 127 12.48 -35.51 -3.85
C LEU A 127 11.66 -36.78 -3.62
N LEU A 128 10.32 -36.68 -3.62
CA LEU A 128 9.43 -37.84 -3.52
C LEU A 128 9.65 -38.79 -4.70
N LYS A 129 9.62 -38.28 -5.93
CA LYS A 129 9.85 -39.09 -7.14
C LYS A 129 11.24 -39.74 -7.17
N ALA A 130 12.26 -39.03 -6.71
CA ALA A 130 13.63 -39.55 -6.67
C ALA A 130 13.83 -40.63 -5.59
N GLY A 131 13.05 -40.62 -4.51
CA GLY A 131 13.10 -41.65 -3.47
C GLY A 131 12.23 -42.89 -3.77
N GLU A 132 11.37 -42.81 -4.78
CA GLU A 132 10.56 -43.92 -5.30
C GLU A 132 11.28 -44.73 -6.40
N SER A 133 12.50 -44.31 -6.78
CA SER A 133 13.38 -44.97 -7.78
C SER A 133 14.52 -45.72 -7.09
#